data_AF-A0A2M9N134-F1
#
_entry.id   AF-A0A2M9N134-F1
#
_cell.length_a   1.000
_cell.length_b   1.000
_cell.length_c   1.000
_cell.angle_alpha   90.00
_cell.angle_beta   90.00
_cell.angle_gamma   90.00
#
_symmetry.space_group_name_H-M   'P 1'
#
loop_
_entity.id
_entity.type
_entity.pdbx_description
1 polymer ?
#
loop_
_entity_poly.entity_id
_entity_poly.type
_entity_poly.pdbx_seq_one_letter_code
_entity_poly.pdbx_strand_id
1 'polypeptide(L)' 'MRKSPEPTWARLGFSDAPDFTESGKNIGIVIIDTIAPHPAILHLGHRLKYVTVHDDFSVTCQNIALEEPVENEDASGEH' A
#
# COMPACT_ATOMS: atom_id res chain seq x y z
N MET A 1 9.13 -15.92 -26.84
CA MET A 1 8.43 -15.85 -25.54
C MET A 1 9.17 -14.87 -24.66
N ARG A 2 8.52 -13.80 -24.17
CA ARG A 2 9.12 -12.92 -23.15
C ARG A 2 9.15 -13.69 -21.83
N LYS A 3 10.32 -13.82 -21.21
CA LYS A 3 10.48 -14.42 -19.88
C LYS A 3 9.78 -13.49 -18.88
N SER A 4 8.88 -14.03 -18.06
CA SER A 4 8.25 -13.27 -16.98
C SER A 4 9.36 -12.70 -16.09
N PRO A 5 9.27 -11.43 -15.66
CA PRO A 5 10.25 -10.87 -14.74
C PRO A 5 10.30 -11.70 -13.45
N GLU A 6 11.50 -11.86 -12.91
CA GLU A 6 11.72 -12.57 -11.66
C GLU A 6 10.94 -11.87 -10.53
N PRO A 7 10.22 -12.62 -9.67
CA PRO A 7 9.38 -12.02 -8.65
C PRO A 7 10.21 -11.29 -7.58
N THR A 8 9.65 -10.24 -7.00
CA THR A 8 10.36 -9.37 -6.05
C THR A 8 10.97 -10.12 -4.87
N TRP A 9 10.29 -11.13 -4.32
CA TRP A 9 10.80 -11.91 -3.19
C TRP A 9 12.08 -12.70 -3.54
N ALA A 10 12.17 -13.26 -4.75
CA ALA A 10 13.37 -13.99 -5.18
C ALA A 10 14.56 -13.03 -5.34
N ARG A 11 14.33 -11.83 -5.88
CA ARG A 11 15.36 -10.78 -6.00
C ARG A 11 15.87 -10.28 -4.65
N LEU A 12 15.06 -10.38 -3.60
CA LEU A 12 15.46 -10.06 -2.22
C LEU A 12 16.23 -11.20 -1.54
N GLY A 13 16.48 -12.32 -2.23
CA GLY A 13 17.23 -13.47 -1.73
C GLY A 13 16.38 -14.50 -0.98
N PHE A 14 15.05 -14.40 -1.00
CA PHE A 14 14.19 -15.42 -0.43
C PHE A 14 14.07 -16.62 -1.37
N SER A 15 14.16 -17.84 -0.82
CA SER A 15 14.00 -19.09 -1.55
C SER A 15 12.56 -19.35 -1.98
N ASP A 16 11.61 -18.86 -1.19
CA ASP A 16 10.19 -19.16 -1.32
C ASP A 16 9.36 -17.88 -1.24
N ALA A 17 8.15 -17.93 -1.81
CA ALA A 17 7.19 -16.86 -1.67
C ALA A 17 6.75 -16.70 -0.19
N PRO A 18 6.42 -15.47 0.25
CA PRO A 18 5.91 -15.25 1.61
C PRO A 18 4.59 -15.98 1.83
N ASP A 19 4.39 -16.50 3.04
CA ASP A 19 3.12 -17.07 3.48
C ASP A 19 2.09 -15.95 3.63
N PHE A 20 1.10 -15.88 2.75
CA PHE A 20 0.08 -14.82 2.76
C PHE A 20 -0.84 -14.84 3.98
N THR A 21 -0.86 -15.92 4.76
CA THR A 21 -1.69 -16.06 5.97
C THR A 21 -0.95 -15.67 7.24
N GLU A 22 0.31 -16.10 7.38
CA GLU A 22 1.08 -15.88 8.62
C GLU A 22 2.13 -14.76 8.50
N SER A 23 2.59 -14.40 7.29
CA SER A 23 3.58 -13.34 7.13
C SER A 23 3.02 -11.97 7.52
N GLY A 24 3.73 -11.27 8.41
CA GLY A 24 3.31 -9.96 8.91
C GLY A 24 2.18 -9.99 9.93
N LYS A 25 1.77 -11.18 10.41
CA LYS A 25 0.81 -11.31 11.50
C LYS A 25 1.33 -10.62 12.77
N ASN A 26 0.48 -9.84 13.41
CA ASN A 26 0.79 -9.02 14.59
C ASN A 26 1.86 -7.93 14.37
N ILE A 27 2.14 -7.56 13.11
CA ILE A 27 3.02 -6.43 12.77
C ILE A 27 2.18 -5.24 12.33
N GLY A 28 2.40 -4.08 12.97
CA GLY A 28 1.88 -2.79 12.51
C GLY A 28 2.95 -2.06 11.70
N ILE A 29 2.59 -1.58 10.51
CA ILE A 29 3.47 -0.79 9.65
C ILE A 29 2.91 0.63 9.58
N VAL A 30 3.73 1.62 9.90
CA VAL A 30 3.39 3.04 9.74
C VAL A 30 4.20 3.56 8.55
N ILE A 31 3.50 4.05 7.53
CA ILE A 31 4.09 4.68 6.35
C ILE A 31 3.73 6.17 6.42
N ILE A 32 4.73 7.03 6.34
CA ILE A 32 4.54 8.49 6.31
C ILE A 32 4.79 8.92 4.87
N ASP A 33 3.71 8.99 4.10
CA ASP A 33 3.74 9.37 2.69
C ASP A 33 2.35 9.88 2.29
N THR A 34 2.29 10.52 1.13
CA THR A 34 1.04 10.73 0.41
C THR A 34 0.62 9.44 -0.28
N ILE A 35 -0.68 9.17 -0.33
CA ILE A 35 -1.21 7.97 -0.98
C ILE A 35 -2.55 8.30 -1.64
N ALA A 36 -2.79 7.69 -2.79
CA ALA A 36 -4.05 7.76 -3.52
C ALA A 36 -4.69 6.36 -3.60
N PRO A 37 -6.03 6.26 -3.75
CA PRO A 37 -6.69 5.00 -4.00
C PRO A 37 -6.13 4.33 -5.26
N HIS A 38 -5.70 3.08 -5.15
CA HIS A 38 -5.07 2.36 -6.26
C HIS A 38 -5.35 0.85 -6.21
N PRO A 39 -5.55 0.16 -7.36
CA PRO A 39 -5.83 -1.28 -7.38
C PRO A 39 -4.77 -2.13 -6.67
N ALA A 40 -3.51 -1.68 -6.66
CA ALA A 40 -2.41 -2.38 -6.00
C ALA A 40 -2.60 -2.49 -4.47
N ILE A 41 -3.33 -1.57 -3.84
CA ILE A 41 -3.55 -1.57 -2.38
C ILE A 41 -4.92 -2.13 -1.98
N LEU A 42 -5.80 -2.46 -2.94
CA LEU A 42 -7.16 -2.96 -2.68
C LEU A 42 -7.18 -4.19 -1.77
N HIS A 43 -6.20 -5.09 -1.94
CA HIS A 43 -6.07 -6.31 -1.13
C HIS A 43 -5.83 -6.04 0.36
N LEU A 44 -5.40 -4.83 0.73
CA LEU A 44 -5.25 -4.43 2.12
C LEU A 44 -6.61 -4.08 2.75
N GLY A 45 -7.58 -3.59 1.96
CA GLY A 45 -8.92 -3.26 2.41
C GLY A 45 -8.93 -2.48 3.73
N HIS A 46 -9.66 -2.98 4.73
CA HIS A 46 -9.75 -2.35 6.06
C HIS A 46 -8.47 -2.42 6.91
N ARG A 47 -7.45 -3.18 6.48
CA ARG A 47 -6.14 -3.28 7.16
C ARG A 47 -5.29 -2.03 6.95
N LEU A 48 -5.58 -1.25 5.91
CA LEU A 48 -4.95 0.04 5.66
C LEU A 48 -5.84 1.17 6.18
N LYS A 49 -5.26 2.08 6.96
CA LYS A 49 -5.91 3.31 7.40
C LYS A 49 -5.08 4.48 6.92
N TYR A 50 -5.70 5.37 6.14
CA TYR A 50 -5.10 6.66 5.82
C TYR A 50 -5.47 7.64 6.92
N VAL A 51 -4.46 8.25 7.54
CA VAL A 51 -4.64 9.14 8.68
C VAL A 51 -4.17 10.53 8.28
N THR A 52 -5.07 11.51 8.35
CA THR A 52 -4.73 12.92 8.16
C THR A 52 -4.82 13.62 9.51
N VAL A 53 -3.79 14.37 9.85
CA VAL A 53 -3.78 15.30 10.98
C VAL A 53 -3.92 16.70 10.42
N HIS A 54 -4.95 17.42 10.85
CA HIS A 54 -5.27 18.77 10.38
C HIS A 54 -4.57 19.82 11.24
N ASP A 55 -4.55 21.06 10.75
CA ASP A 55 -3.91 22.20 11.44
C ASP A 55 -4.55 22.52 12.81
N ASP A 56 -5.83 22.17 12.98
CA ASP A 56 -6.57 22.31 14.25
C ASP A 56 -6.34 21.12 15.21
N PHE A 57 -5.38 20.26 14.89
CA PHE A 57 -5.06 19.00 15.59
C PHE A 57 -6.18 17.96 15.57
N SER A 58 -7.22 18.13 14.75
CA SER A 58 -8.18 17.06 14.51
C SER A 58 -7.56 15.94 13.66
N VAL A 59 -8.11 14.74 13.78
CA VAL A 59 -7.62 13.54 13.07
C VAL A 59 -8.75 12.90 12.30
N THR A 60 -8.53 12.63 11.01
CA THR A 60 -9.44 11.86 10.17
C THR A 60 -8.81 10.56 9.73
N CYS A 61 -9.57 9.46 9.83
CA CYS A 61 -9.14 8.12 9.44
C CYS A 61 -10.04 7.59 8.32
N GLN A 62 -9.45 7.19 7.20
CA GLN A 62 -10.17 6.74 6.00
C GLN A 62 -9.67 5.37 5.52
N ASN A 63 -10.52 4.65 4.79
CA ASN A 63 -10.21 3.35 4.20
C ASN A 63 -9.88 3.53 2.71
N ILE A 64 -8.77 4.22 2.42
CA ILE A 64 -8.40 4.62 1.06
C ILE A 64 -8.27 3.45 0.07
N ALA A 65 -8.00 2.23 0.55
CA ALA A 65 -7.93 1.04 -0.28
C ALA A 65 -9.26 0.64 -0.94
N LEU A 66 -10.40 1.12 -0.42
CA LEU A 66 -11.74 0.80 -0.90
C LEU A 66 -12.41 1.95 -1.65
N GLU A 67 -11.71 3.08 -1.78
CA GLU A 67 -12.19 4.26 -2.49
C GLU A 67 -11.93 4.12 -3.99
N GLU A 68 -12.71 4.84 -4.81
CA GLU A 68 -12.50 4.82 -6.26
C GLU A 68 -11.16 5.47 -6.62
N PRO A 69 -10.41 4.92 -7.59
CA PRO A 69 -9.17 5.53 -8.06
C PRO A 69 -9.41 6.97 -8.50
N VAL A 70 -8.63 7.90 -7.97
CA VAL A 70 -8.67 9.29 -8.43
C VAL A 70 -7.96 9.34 -9.78
N GLU A 71 -8.67 9.71 -10.84
CA GLU A 71 -8.04 10.04 -12.12
C GLU A 71 -7.17 11.29 -11.90
N ASN A 72 -5.85 11.15 -12.06
CA ASN A 72 -4.86 12.17 -11.67
C ASN A 72 -5.20 13.58 -12.20
N GLU A 73 -5.42 14.54 -11.30
CA GLU A 73 -4.83 15.86 -11.43
C GLU A 73 -3.56 15.85 -10.55
N ASP A 74 -2.42 16.06 -11.20
CA ASP A 74 -1.08 16.23 -10.62
C ASP A 74 -0.40 15.00 -10.00
N ALA A 75 0.01 14.08 -10.89
CA ALA A 75 1.12 13.17 -10.64
C ALA A 75 2.44 13.95 -10.51
N SER A 76 2.67 14.58 -9.36
CA SER A 76 4.01 15.00 -8.91
C SER A 76 4.46 14.09 -7.76
N GLY A 77 4.63 12.82 -8.09
CA GLY A 77 5.20 11.80 -7.20
C GLY A 77 6.12 10.92 -8.01
N GLU A 78 7.26 11.46 -8.45
CA GLU A 78 8.36 10.68 -9.02
C GLU A 78 8.99 9.83 -7.92
N HIS A 79 8.73 8.52 -7.91
CA HIS A 79 9.56 7.52 -7.23
C HIS A 79 9.65 6.23 -8.06
#